data_AF-A0A4V6KE77-F1
#
_entry.id   AF-A0A4V6KE77-F1
#
_cell.length_a   1.000
_cell.length_b   1.000
_cell.length_c   1.000
_cell.angle_alpha   90.00
_cell.angle_beta   90.00
_cell.angle_gamma   90.00
#
_symmetry.space_group_name_H-M   'P 1'
#
loop_
_entity.id
_entity.type
_entity.pdbx_description
1 polymer ?
#
loop_
_entity_poly.entity_id
_entity_poly.type
_entity_poly.pdbx_seq_one_letter_code
_entity_poly.pdbx_strand_id
1 'polypeptide(L)'
;MLSCDIATVTSILKNVKYEEAILVGGLGNILYRTSYNKHNMYMANGRGVMLVDELLDKLQVAYKELTMDELYKLNKNDYKNVLIITPIQLVDHIEKINKKASQFLNTYSTFRLVDIEKDTIILELASDVEEVYKRINKEQLEIIESLKVMPLDINIKYIYIENDYEFRQDKINLQINKSVARFLNSEQVNEEEYGWWKGDVFYEKLFHSIKEWESHQIKVIKFILYQSLLSGSSFFYRKEFSEALDLLELQDTSPISQLEEAAKNWRNLGRHLKNHLAEQKDIDFDYVEQLIKNIKYNELSSFKNLQKQLVYITK
;
A
#
# COMPACT_ATOMS: atom_id res chain seq x y z
N MET A 1 15.60 -3.45 0.65
CA MET A 1 14.26 -3.76 1.19
C MET A 1 13.30 -3.31 0.15
N LEU A 2 12.95 -4.23 -0.74
CA LEU A 2 11.95 -4.09 -1.78
C LEU A 2 10.56 -4.27 -1.15
N SER A 3 9.56 -3.61 -1.72
CA SER A 3 8.16 -3.95 -1.52
C SER A 3 7.88 -5.37 -2.04
N CYS A 4 7.61 -6.29 -1.11
CA CYS A 4 7.29 -7.69 -1.41
C CYS A 4 6.17 -7.84 -2.45
N ASP A 5 5.14 -6.99 -2.40
CA ASP A 5 4.03 -7.05 -3.35
C ASP A 5 4.48 -6.73 -4.77
N ILE A 6 5.24 -5.63 -4.93
CA ILE A 6 5.75 -5.22 -6.23
C ILE A 6 6.70 -6.29 -6.77
N ALA A 7 7.59 -6.81 -5.91
CA ALA A 7 8.55 -7.83 -6.29
C ALA A 7 7.84 -9.11 -6.75
N THR A 8 6.77 -9.51 -6.07
CA THR A 8 5.94 -10.66 -6.44
C THR A 8 5.28 -10.44 -7.80
N VAL A 9 4.69 -9.26 -8.04
CA VAL A 9 4.08 -8.92 -9.34
C VAL A 9 5.10 -8.95 -10.47
N THR A 10 6.24 -8.28 -10.30
CA THR A 10 7.25 -8.19 -11.38
C THR A 10 7.97 -9.50 -11.62
N SER A 11 7.95 -10.44 -10.65
CA SER A 11 8.43 -11.81 -10.90
C SER A 11 7.56 -12.58 -11.91
N ILE A 12 6.27 -12.22 -12.02
CA ILE A 12 5.32 -12.82 -12.96
C ILE A 12 5.27 -12.00 -14.26
N LEU A 13 5.24 -10.67 -14.15
CA LEU A 13 5.22 -9.75 -15.28
C LEU A 13 6.63 -9.50 -15.83
N LYS A 14 7.19 -10.48 -16.53
CA LYS A 14 8.60 -10.47 -17.00
C LYS A 14 9.03 -9.25 -17.84
N ASN A 15 8.08 -8.50 -18.40
CA ASN A 15 8.32 -7.33 -19.25
C ASN A 15 8.17 -5.99 -18.50
N VAL A 16 7.91 -6.01 -17.19
CA VAL A 16 7.82 -4.82 -16.34
C VAL A 16 8.95 -4.87 -15.33
N LYS A 17 9.82 -3.86 -15.33
CA LYS A 17 10.89 -3.75 -14.33
C LYS A 17 10.31 -3.37 -12.98
N TYR A 18 11.04 -3.73 -11.92
CA TYR A 18 10.66 -3.45 -10.54
C TYR A 18 10.40 -1.95 -10.30
N GLU A 19 11.34 -1.12 -10.72
CA GLU A 19 11.31 0.33 -10.56
C GLU A 19 10.19 0.97 -11.42
N GLU A 20 9.89 0.42 -12.60
CA GLU A 20 8.75 0.88 -13.41
C GLU A 20 7.42 0.64 -12.69
N ALA A 21 7.26 -0.54 -12.07
CA ALA A 21 6.07 -0.85 -11.29
C ALA A 21 5.94 0.07 -10.06
N ILE A 22 7.04 0.46 -9.41
CA ILE A 22 7.03 1.46 -8.34
C ILE A 22 6.54 2.81 -8.86
N LEU A 23 7.12 3.29 -9.96
CA LEU A 23 6.79 4.61 -10.52
C LEU A 23 5.33 4.66 -11.02
N VAL A 24 4.87 3.58 -11.66
CA VAL A 24 3.48 3.44 -12.10
C VAL A 24 2.53 3.33 -10.92
N GLY A 25 2.86 2.53 -9.91
CA GLY A 25 2.10 2.43 -8.66
C GLY A 25 1.94 3.80 -8.01
N GLY A 26 3.01 4.59 -8.01
CA GLY A 26 3.04 5.95 -7.51
C GLY A 26 3.02 6.02 -5.98
N LEU A 27 3.10 7.24 -5.48
CA LEU A 27 2.85 7.53 -4.07
C LEU A 27 1.42 8.05 -3.89
N GLY A 28 0.95 7.95 -2.65
CA GLY A 28 -0.33 8.48 -2.20
C GLY A 28 -0.15 9.21 -0.88
N ASN A 29 -1.04 10.15 -0.64
CA ASN A 29 -1.23 10.82 0.64
C ASN A 29 -2.72 10.81 0.92
N ILE A 30 -3.20 9.66 1.36
CA ILE A 30 -4.63 9.42 1.59
C ILE A 30 -4.81 9.14 3.07
N LEU A 31 -5.69 9.89 3.73
CA LEU A 31 -6.11 9.61 5.10
C LEU A 31 -7.55 9.15 5.05
N TYR A 32 -7.80 7.91 5.40
CA TYR A 32 -9.14 7.36 5.56
C TYR A 32 -9.63 7.61 6.98
N ARG A 33 -10.94 7.85 7.12
CA ARG A 33 -11.69 7.86 8.38
C ARG A 33 -12.82 6.85 8.30
N THR A 34 -13.00 6.10 9.38
CA THR A 34 -14.22 5.31 9.63
C THR A 34 -14.59 5.39 11.12
N SER A 35 -15.74 4.84 11.51
CA SER A 35 -16.17 4.77 12.90
C SER A 35 -15.85 3.40 13.51
N TYR A 36 -15.21 3.38 14.68
CA TYR A 36 -15.03 2.19 15.49
C TYR A 36 -15.51 2.47 16.91
N ASN A 37 -16.52 1.71 17.36
CA ASN A 37 -17.15 1.89 18.68
C ASN A 37 -17.58 3.36 18.95
N LYS A 38 -18.19 4.01 17.95
CA LYS A 38 -18.62 5.43 17.97
C LYS A 38 -17.48 6.47 18.04
N HIS A 39 -16.23 6.04 17.85
CA HIS A 39 -15.08 6.93 17.77
C HIS A 39 -14.52 6.96 16.35
N ASN A 40 -13.97 8.10 15.94
CA ASN A 40 -13.27 8.20 14.67
C ASN A 40 -11.98 7.39 14.73
N MET A 41 -11.75 6.63 13.68
CA MET A 41 -10.55 5.85 13.47
C MET A 41 -9.94 6.24 12.14
N TYR A 42 -8.64 6.49 12.16
CA TYR A 42 -7.91 7.02 11.02
C TYR A 42 -6.85 6.06 10.52
N MET A 43 -6.66 6.02 9.21
CA MET A 43 -5.67 5.19 8.55
C MET A 43 -5.01 5.97 7.42
N ALA A 44 -3.70 6.12 7.48
CA ALA A 44 -2.91 6.71 6.40
C ALA A 44 -2.52 5.65 5.36
N ASN A 45 -2.59 6.01 4.08
CA ASN A 45 -2.01 5.24 2.99
C ASN A 45 -0.99 6.10 2.24
N GLY A 46 0.27 5.68 2.31
CA GLY A 46 1.39 6.28 1.60
C GLY A 46 1.56 5.79 0.15
N ARG A 47 0.91 4.69 -0.23
CA ARG A 47 1.02 4.12 -1.58
C ARG A 47 0.02 4.77 -2.51
N GLY A 48 0.38 4.86 -3.80
CA GLY A 48 -0.56 5.28 -4.84
C GLY A 48 -1.57 4.19 -5.23
N VAL A 49 -1.46 2.99 -4.65
CA VAL A 49 -2.36 1.84 -4.85
C VAL A 49 -2.72 1.22 -3.49
N MET A 50 -3.99 0.84 -3.27
CA MET A 50 -4.38 0.09 -2.06
C MET A 50 -4.14 -1.40 -2.19
N LEU A 51 -4.49 -1.96 -3.35
CA LEU A 51 -4.39 -3.38 -3.66
C LEU A 51 -3.64 -3.55 -4.98
N VAL A 52 -3.16 -4.77 -5.23
CA VAL A 52 -2.29 -5.03 -6.38
C VAL A 52 -3.04 -5.08 -7.70
N ASP A 53 -4.34 -5.37 -7.70
CA ASP A 53 -5.22 -5.19 -8.87
C ASP A 53 -5.21 -3.75 -9.38
N GLU A 54 -5.23 -2.74 -8.49
CA GLU A 54 -5.08 -1.33 -8.91
C GLU A 54 -3.73 -1.08 -9.60
N LEU A 55 -2.67 -1.80 -9.21
CA LEU A 55 -1.38 -1.73 -9.89
C LEU A 55 -1.46 -2.41 -11.26
N LEU A 56 -2.08 -3.59 -11.35
CA LEU A 56 -2.30 -4.30 -12.62
C LEU A 56 -3.09 -3.43 -13.60
N ASP A 57 -4.16 -2.77 -13.14
CA ASP A 57 -4.95 -1.80 -13.92
C ASP A 57 -4.09 -0.65 -14.46
N LYS A 58 -3.24 -0.07 -13.60
CA LYS A 58 -2.34 1.02 -14.01
C LYS A 58 -1.29 0.52 -15.01
N LEU A 59 -0.77 -0.69 -14.83
CA LEU A 59 0.13 -1.36 -15.77
C LEU A 59 -0.59 -1.84 -17.04
N GLN A 60 -1.94 -1.75 -17.07
CA GLN A 60 -2.81 -2.24 -18.14
C GLN A 60 -2.62 -3.74 -18.41
N VAL A 61 -2.42 -4.50 -17.34
CA VAL A 61 -2.33 -5.96 -17.38
C VAL A 61 -3.74 -6.51 -17.46
N ALA A 62 -4.00 -7.40 -18.42
CA ALA A 62 -5.25 -8.13 -18.47
C ALA A 62 -5.25 -9.20 -17.36
N TYR A 63 -6.27 -9.21 -16.53
CA TYR A 63 -6.45 -10.19 -15.48
C TYR A 63 -7.93 -10.49 -15.25
N LYS A 64 -8.20 -11.64 -14.66
CA LYS A 64 -9.52 -12.02 -14.15
C LYS A 64 -9.46 -12.36 -12.68
N GLU A 65 -10.49 -11.98 -11.94
CA GLU A 65 -10.70 -12.49 -10.59
C GLU A 65 -11.27 -13.91 -10.70
N LEU A 66 -10.69 -14.83 -9.93
CA LEU A 66 -11.17 -16.20 -9.81
C LEU A 66 -11.99 -16.35 -8.53
N THR A 67 -12.97 -17.25 -8.56
CA THR A 67 -13.54 -17.86 -7.36
C THR A 67 -12.60 -18.93 -6.81
N MET A 68 -12.75 -19.28 -5.53
CA MET A 68 -12.02 -20.41 -4.94
C MET A 68 -12.25 -21.70 -5.73
N ASP A 69 -13.48 -21.98 -6.16
CA ASP A 69 -13.76 -23.18 -6.96
C ASP A 69 -13.07 -23.19 -8.33
N GLU A 70 -12.89 -22.03 -8.96
CA GLU A 70 -12.11 -21.92 -10.20
C GLU A 70 -10.62 -22.10 -9.96
N LEU A 71 -10.09 -21.57 -8.85
CA LEU A 71 -8.70 -21.74 -8.43
C LEU A 71 -8.31 -23.23 -8.35
N TYR A 72 -9.13 -24.04 -7.68
CA TYR A 72 -8.90 -25.50 -7.53
C TYR A 72 -9.15 -26.31 -8.82
N LYS A 73 -9.71 -25.70 -9.87
CA LYS A 73 -9.93 -26.32 -11.19
C LYS A 73 -8.85 -25.96 -12.22
N LEU A 74 -7.91 -25.07 -11.88
CA LEU A 74 -6.84 -24.67 -12.78
C LEU A 74 -5.88 -25.83 -13.07
N ASN A 75 -5.28 -25.81 -14.27
CA ASN A 75 -4.19 -26.73 -14.57
C ASN A 75 -2.91 -26.27 -13.86
N LYS A 76 -2.04 -27.22 -13.49
CA LYS A 76 -0.77 -26.91 -12.81
C LYS A 76 0.12 -25.91 -13.58
N ASN A 77 0.08 -25.94 -14.91
CA ASN A 77 0.84 -25.01 -15.76
C ASN A 77 0.36 -23.55 -15.65
N ASP A 78 -0.86 -23.32 -15.16
CA ASP A 78 -1.49 -22.01 -15.02
C ASP A 78 -1.18 -21.35 -13.67
N TYR A 79 -0.76 -22.12 -12.65
CA TYR A 79 -0.54 -21.62 -11.29
C TYR A 79 0.46 -20.47 -11.23
N LYS A 80 1.49 -20.52 -12.07
CA LYS A 80 2.53 -19.48 -12.15
C LYS A 80 2.00 -18.08 -12.48
N ASN A 81 0.77 -17.97 -13.01
CA ASN A 81 0.12 -16.70 -13.36
C ASN A 81 -0.93 -16.28 -12.33
N VAL A 82 -1.04 -16.98 -11.20
CA VAL A 82 -2.02 -16.69 -10.16
C VAL A 82 -1.36 -15.92 -9.02
N LEU A 83 -1.99 -14.79 -8.66
CA LEU A 83 -1.72 -14.00 -7.48
C LEU A 83 -2.84 -14.21 -6.45
N ILE A 84 -2.48 -14.33 -5.19
CA ILE A 84 -3.41 -14.34 -4.06
C ILE A 84 -3.12 -13.14 -3.19
N ILE A 85 -4.13 -12.31 -2.95
CA ILE A 85 -4.00 -11.07 -2.20
C ILE A 85 -4.72 -11.27 -0.88
N THR A 86 -3.99 -11.24 0.22
CA THR A 86 -4.59 -11.38 1.56
C THR A 86 -3.64 -10.79 2.61
N PRO A 87 -4.14 -10.24 3.74
CA PRO A 87 -3.26 -9.83 4.83
C PRO A 87 -2.47 -11.02 5.37
N ILE A 88 -1.15 -10.89 5.40
CA ILE A 88 -0.26 -11.94 5.90
C ILE A 88 -0.59 -12.37 7.34
N GLN A 89 -1.11 -11.45 8.15
CA GLN A 89 -1.51 -11.75 9.53
C GLN A 89 -2.69 -12.71 9.61
N LEU A 90 -3.59 -12.72 8.62
CA LEU A 90 -4.67 -13.71 8.54
C LEU A 90 -4.09 -15.09 8.24
N VAL A 91 -3.12 -15.16 7.34
CA VAL A 91 -2.43 -16.40 6.97
C VAL A 91 -1.64 -16.97 8.14
N ASP A 92 -0.88 -16.13 8.86
CA ASP A 92 0.01 -16.56 9.95
C ASP A 92 -0.72 -16.97 11.23
N HIS A 93 -1.94 -16.48 11.44
CA HIS A 93 -2.65 -16.63 12.70
C HIS A 93 -4.08 -17.14 12.54
N ILE A 94 -4.38 -17.82 11.43
CA ILE A 94 -5.75 -18.16 11.06
C ILE A 94 -6.52 -18.90 12.16
N GLU A 95 -5.86 -19.81 12.86
CA GLU A 95 -6.43 -20.63 13.94
C GLU A 95 -6.87 -19.79 15.16
N LYS A 96 -6.32 -18.59 15.32
CA LYS A 96 -6.58 -17.69 16.46
C LYS A 96 -7.60 -16.60 16.12
N ILE A 97 -8.08 -16.54 14.87
CA ILE A 97 -9.00 -15.48 14.44
C ILE A 97 -10.37 -15.70 15.07
N ASN A 98 -10.87 -14.69 15.76
CA ASN A 98 -12.25 -14.66 16.21
C ASN A 98 -13.19 -14.36 15.03
N LYS A 99 -13.80 -15.41 14.47
CA LYS A 99 -14.73 -15.34 13.33
C LYS A 99 -15.96 -14.43 13.57
N LYS A 100 -16.30 -14.13 14.83
CA LYS A 100 -17.44 -13.26 15.18
C LYS A 100 -17.07 -11.77 15.25
N ALA A 101 -15.78 -11.44 15.28
CA ALA A 101 -15.31 -10.06 15.34
C ALA A 101 -15.10 -9.50 13.93
N SER A 102 -15.43 -8.21 13.74
CA SER A 102 -14.98 -7.46 12.58
C SER A 102 -13.47 -7.27 12.67
N GLN A 103 -12.74 -7.72 11.66
CA GLN A 103 -11.30 -7.56 11.55
C GLN A 103 -10.99 -6.21 10.93
N PHE A 104 -9.97 -5.53 11.45
CA PHE A 104 -9.48 -4.30 10.84
C PHE A 104 -8.16 -4.60 10.13
N LEU A 105 -8.15 -4.43 8.81
CA LEU A 105 -7.04 -4.84 7.96
C LEU A 105 -6.54 -3.62 7.18
N ASN A 106 -5.25 -3.32 7.35
CA ASN A 106 -4.62 -2.15 6.76
C ASN A 106 -3.41 -2.49 5.88
N THR A 107 -3.00 -3.75 5.82
CA THR A 107 -1.88 -4.23 5.01
C THR A 107 -2.24 -5.54 4.35
N TYR A 108 -2.20 -5.55 3.02
CA TYR A 108 -2.37 -6.76 2.23
C TYR A 108 -1.00 -7.18 1.72
N SER A 109 -0.81 -8.49 1.64
CA SER A 109 0.34 -9.09 0.99
C SER A 109 -0.12 -9.79 -0.28
N THR A 110 0.71 -9.69 -1.30
CA THR A 110 0.51 -10.38 -2.58
C THR A 110 1.40 -11.61 -2.61
N PHE A 111 0.77 -12.78 -2.74
CA PHE A 111 1.44 -14.06 -2.88
C PHE A 111 1.30 -14.58 -4.30
N ARG A 112 2.28 -15.35 -4.76
CA ARG A 112 2.19 -16.15 -5.97
C ARG A 112 1.75 -17.57 -5.62
N LEU A 113 0.86 -18.16 -6.42
CA LEU A 113 0.53 -19.57 -6.30
C LEU A 113 1.65 -20.44 -6.87
N VAL A 114 2.17 -21.35 -6.04
CA VAL A 114 3.22 -22.29 -6.41
C VAL A 114 2.62 -23.63 -6.83
N ASP A 115 1.77 -24.19 -5.98
CA ASP A 115 1.15 -25.49 -6.20
C ASP A 115 -0.17 -25.63 -5.46
N ILE A 116 -0.95 -26.64 -5.83
CA ILE A 116 -2.12 -27.09 -5.08
C ILE A 116 -1.98 -28.60 -4.83
N GLU A 117 -1.79 -28.96 -3.56
CA GLU A 117 -1.68 -30.33 -3.08
C GLU A 117 -3.01 -30.75 -2.44
N LYS A 118 -3.85 -31.48 -3.19
CA LYS A 118 -5.23 -31.84 -2.78
C LYS A 118 -6.04 -30.59 -2.43
N ASP A 119 -6.29 -30.36 -1.13
CA ASP A 119 -7.05 -29.21 -0.63
C ASP A 119 -6.14 -28.09 -0.08
N THR A 120 -4.81 -28.20 -0.24
CA THR A 120 -3.86 -27.22 0.28
C THR A 120 -3.21 -26.43 -0.85
N ILE A 121 -3.31 -25.11 -0.80
CA ILE A 121 -2.56 -24.21 -1.67
C ILE A 121 -1.19 -23.90 -1.05
N ILE A 122 -0.17 -23.82 -1.91
CA ILE A 122 1.19 -23.41 -1.54
C ILE A 122 1.44 -22.04 -2.16
N LEU A 123 1.82 -21.09 -1.31
CA LEU A 123 2.01 -19.69 -1.64
C LEU A 123 3.44 -19.28 -1.41
N GLU A 124 3.93 -18.42 -2.30
CA GLU A 124 5.25 -17.81 -2.25
C GLU A 124 5.10 -16.29 -2.15
N LEU A 125 5.82 -15.67 -1.22
CA LEU A 125 5.97 -14.21 -1.13
C LEU A 125 7.41 -13.85 -1.51
N ALA A 126 7.57 -12.98 -2.50
CA ALA A 126 8.90 -12.49 -2.87
C ALA A 126 9.49 -11.62 -1.75
N SER A 127 10.74 -11.87 -1.40
CA SER A 127 11.46 -11.14 -0.35
C SER A 127 12.95 -11.10 -0.66
N ASP A 128 13.60 -9.97 -0.35
CA ASP A 128 15.03 -9.74 -0.62
C ASP A 128 15.97 -10.66 0.16
N VAL A 129 15.48 -11.23 1.25
CA VAL A 129 16.31 -11.93 2.24
C VAL A 129 16.14 -13.44 2.09
N GLU A 130 14.90 -13.90 2.01
CA GLU A 130 14.54 -15.32 1.97
C GLU A 130 13.19 -15.51 1.24
N GLU A 131 13.05 -16.63 0.52
CA GLU A 131 11.75 -17.05 -0.03
C GLU A 131 10.83 -17.49 1.11
N VAL A 132 9.68 -16.82 1.24
CA VAL A 132 8.71 -17.15 2.29
C VAL A 132 7.58 -17.96 1.70
N TYR A 133 7.49 -19.22 2.11
CA TYR A 133 6.41 -20.11 1.71
C TYR A 133 5.32 -20.18 2.78
N LYS A 134 4.05 -20.16 2.35
CA LYS A 134 2.88 -20.36 3.20
C LYS A 134 2.03 -21.50 2.65
N ARG A 135 1.41 -22.26 3.55
CA ARG A 135 0.47 -23.33 3.22
C ARG A 135 -0.87 -23.01 3.84
N ILE A 136 -1.93 -23.05 3.03
CA ILE A 136 -3.29 -22.77 3.47
C ILE A 136 -4.19 -23.86 2.92
N ASN A 137 -4.95 -24.53 3.78
CA ASN A 137 -5.93 -25.52 3.32
C ASN A 137 -7.27 -24.86 2.92
N LYS A 138 -8.14 -25.61 2.23
CA LYS A 138 -9.41 -25.10 1.72
C LYS A 138 -10.33 -24.57 2.81
N GLU A 139 -10.46 -25.28 3.93
CA GLU A 139 -11.26 -24.83 5.08
C GLU A 139 -10.73 -23.50 5.65
N GLN A 140 -9.41 -23.33 5.67
CA GLN A 140 -8.78 -22.09 6.08
C GLN A 140 -9.08 -20.94 5.10
N LEU A 141 -9.07 -21.20 3.79
CA LEU A 141 -9.50 -20.19 2.80
C LEU A 141 -10.96 -19.78 2.99
N GLU A 142 -11.86 -20.74 3.21
CA GLU A 142 -13.27 -20.48 3.50
C GLU A 142 -13.45 -19.63 4.77
N ILE A 143 -12.62 -19.86 5.79
CA ILE A 143 -12.60 -19.02 6.99
C ILE A 143 -12.24 -17.58 6.62
N ILE A 144 -11.14 -17.37 5.88
CA ILE A 144 -10.69 -16.04 5.47
C ILE A 144 -11.78 -15.33 4.67
N GLU A 145 -12.38 -16.00 3.68
CA GLU A 145 -13.48 -15.50 2.83
C GLU A 145 -14.74 -15.12 3.62
N SER A 146 -14.96 -15.73 4.79
CA SER A 146 -16.13 -15.45 5.62
C SER A 146 -15.96 -14.27 6.60
N LEU A 147 -14.73 -13.75 6.76
CA LEU A 147 -14.46 -12.71 7.75
C LEU A 147 -15.11 -11.38 7.35
N LYS A 148 -15.75 -10.72 8.32
CA LYS A 148 -16.14 -9.32 8.19
C LYS A 148 -14.89 -8.46 8.38
N VAL A 149 -14.56 -7.66 7.38
CA VAL A 149 -13.32 -6.88 7.36
C VAL A 149 -13.58 -5.42 7.05
N MET A 150 -12.82 -4.52 7.66
CA MET A 150 -12.88 -3.07 7.41
C MET A 150 -11.46 -2.54 7.16
N PRO A 151 -11.29 -1.43 6.40
CA PRO A 151 -12.35 -0.62 5.79
C PRO A 151 -12.69 -1.00 4.34
N LEU A 152 -11.95 -1.93 3.73
CA LEU A 152 -12.07 -2.22 2.29
C LEU A 152 -13.09 -3.32 1.96
N ASP A 153 -13.66 -3.99 2.96
CA ASP A 153 -14.56 -5.14 2.78
C ASP A 153 -13.96 -6.26 1.89
N ILE A 154 -12.62 -6.34 1.82
CA ILE A 154 -11.87 -7.34 1.03
C ILE A 154 -10.99 -8.15 1.97
N ASN A 155 -11.16 -9.46 2.01
CA ASN A 155 -10.39 -10.38 2.87
C ASN A 155 -9.35 -11.19 2.09
N ILE A 156 -9.75 -11.67 0.92
CA ILE A 156 -8.90 -12.38 -0.02
C ILE A 156 -9.36 -12.11 -1.45
N LYS A 157 -8.42 -12.05 -2.38
CA LYS A 157 -8.67 -12.08 -3.83
C LYS A 157 -7.76 -13.09 -4.49
N TYR A 158 -8.28 -13.76 -5.51
CA TYR A 158 -7.51 -14.63 -6.39
C TYR A 158 -7.50 -14.02 -7.78
N ILE A 159 -6.33 -13.67 -8.28
CA ILE A 159 -6.16 -13.01 -9.58
C ILE A 159 -5.41 -13.94 -10.51
N TYR A 160 -5.96 -14.19 -11.68
CA TYR A 160 -5.27 -14.85 -12.79
C TYR A 160 -4.85 -13.82 -13.82
N ILE A 161 -3.54 -13.71 -14.06
CA ILE A 161 -2.97 -12.85 -15.09
C ILE A 161 -3.10 -13.54 -16.45
N GLU A 162 -3.68 -12.84 -17.41
CA GLU A 162 -3.83 -13.32 -18.78
C GLU A 162 -2.54 -13.07 -19.57
N ASN A 163 -2.03 -14.09 -20.27
CA ASN A 163 -0.63 -14.13 -20.74
C ASN A 163 -0.32 -13.40 -22.07
N ASP A 164 -1.25 -12.66 -22.65
CA ASP A 164 -1.10 -12.11 -24.00
C ASP A 164 -1.08 -10.57 -24.02
N TYR A 165 -0.20 -9.95 -23.22
CA TYR A 165 -0.06 -8.49 -23.22
C TYR A 165 1.34 -8.01 -23.60
N GLU A 166 1.39 -7.18 -24.65
CA GLU A 166 2.59 -6.44 -25.04
C GLU A 166 2.69 -5.14 -24.21
N PHE A 167 3.67 -5.11 -23.31
CA PHE A 167 3.98 -3.92 -22.52
C PHE A 167 4.74 -2.93 -23.39
N ARG A 168 4.12 -1.77 -23.64
CA ARG A 168 4.77 -0.70 -24.38
C ARG A 168 5.27 0.39 -23.44
N GLN A 169 6.52 0.81 -23.61
CA GLN A 169 7.16 1.79 -22.75
C GLN A 169 6.43 3.15 -22.74
N ASP A 170 5.85 3.56 -23.87
CA ASP A 170 5.06 4.80 -23.97
C ASP A 170 3.86 4.79 -23.00
N LYS A 171 3.22 3.63 -22.83
CA LYS A 171 2.11 3.44 -21.88
C LYS A 171 2.58 3.51 -20.43
N ILE A 172 3.73 2.92 -20.11
CA ILE A 172 4.34 2.99 -18.78
C ILE A 172 4.63 4.46 -18.44
N ASN A 173 5.31 5.19 -19.34
CA ASN A 173 5.62 6.60 -19.15
C ASN A 173 4.36 7.47 -18.96
N LEU A 174 3.29 7.19 -19.72
CA LEU A 174 2.01 7.86 -19.54
C LEU A 174 1.41 7.59 -18.15
N GLN A 175 1.53 6.37 -17.64
CA GLN A 175 0.98 5.99 -16.33
C GLN A 175 1.79 6.59 -15.18
N ILE A 176 3.11 6.70 -15.32
CA ILE A 176 3.97 7.45 -14.38
C ILE A 176 3.51 8.91 -14.30
N ASN A 177 3.29 9.56 -15.44
CA ASN A 177 2.75 10.92 -15.50
C ASN A 177 1.39 11.05 -14.79
N LYS A 178 0.47 10.11 -15.04
CA LYS A 178 -0.83 10.07 -14.37
C LYS A 178 -0.68 9.90 -12.85
N SER A 179 0.24 9.05 -12.40
CA SER A 179 0.47 8.82 -10.97
C SER A 179 1.06 10.05 -10.27
N VAL A 180 1.97 10.78 -10.92
CA VAL A 180 2.46 12.09 -10.42
C VAL A 180 1.32 13.11 -10.33
N ALA A 181 0.47 13.19 -11.37
CA ALA A 181 -0.67 14.10 -11.36
C ALA A 181 -1.70 13.75 -10.28
N ARG A 182 -1.97 12.46 -10.05
CA ARG A 182 -2.89 11.97 -9.00
C ARG A 182 -2.42 12.36 -7.60
N PHE A 183 -1.12 12.32 -7.33
CA PHE A 183 -0.57 12.70 -6.03
C PHE A 183 -0.84 14.17 -5.69
N LEU A 184 -0.77 15.04 -6.69
CA LEU A 184 -1.01 16.48 -6.53
C LEU A 184 -2.49 16.84 -6.45
N ASN A 185 -3.38 15.96 -6.90
CA ASN A 185 -4.81 16.20 -6.86
C ASN A 185 -5.33 16.17 -5.43
N SER A 186 -5.98 17.25 -5.02
CA SER A 186 -6.60 17.34 -3.69
C SER A 186 -8.07 17.03 -3.80
N GLU A 187 -8.54 16.10 -2.98
CA GLU A 187 -9.93 15.66 -2.97
C GLU A 187 -10.31 15.26 -1.55
N GLN A 188 -11.57 15.48 -1.19
CA GLN A 188 -12.11 15.13 0.11
C GLN A 188 -13.51 14.56 -0.03
N VAL A 189 -13.76 13.50 0.73
CA VAL A 189 -15.08 12.90 0.92
C VAL A 189 -15.32 12.83 2.43
N ASN A 190 -16.48 13.27 2.88
CA ASN A 190 -16.83 13.30 4.30
C ASN A 190 -18.30 12.93 4.47
N GLU A 191 -18.55 11.63 4.52
CA GLU A 191 -19.87 11.08 4.83
C GLU A 191 -19.98 10.82 6.34
N GLU A 192 -21.13 10.34 6.83
CA GLU A 192 -21.32 10.12 8.27
C GLU A 192 -20.45 8.96 8.79
N GLU A 193 -20.44 7.82 8.10
CA GLU A 193 -19.78 6.60 8.57
C GLU A 193 -18.34 6.44 8.06
N TYR A 194 -17.99 7.13 6.97
CA TYR A 194 -16.67 7.09 6.37
C TYR A 194 -16.28 8.42 5.73
N GLY A 195 -14.98 8.62 5.54
CA GLY A 195 -14.46 9.78 4.83
C GLY A 195 -13.02 9.55 4.41
N TRP A 196 -12.52 10.40 3.54
CA TRP A 196 -11.12 10.39 3.17
C TRP A 196 -10.65 11.76 2.68
N TRP A 197 -9.36 12.03 2.85
CA TRP A 197 -8.70 13.25 2.38
C TRP A 197 -7.43 12.90 1.61
N LYS A 198 -7.26 13.52 0.44
CA LYS A 198 -6.14 13.33 -0.48
C LYS A 198 -5.42 14.64 -0.81
N GLY A 199 -4.18 14.52 -1.25
CA GLY A 199 -3.39 15.65 -1.74
C GLY A 199 -2.98 16.59 -0.60
N ASP A 200 -3.18 17.89 -0.77
CA ASP A 200 -2.68 18.87 0.20
C ASP A 200 -3.42 18.85 1.55
N VAL A 201 -4.72 18.54 1.51
CA VAL A 201 -5.59 18.50 2.69
C VAL A 201 -5.23 17.34 3.64
N PHE A 202 -4.58 16.30 3.11
CA PHE A 202 -4.11 15.14 3.87
C PHE A 202 -3.27 15.54 5.10
N TYR A 203 -2.32 16.44 4.94
CA TYR A 203 -1.34 16.75 5.99
C TYR A 203 -1.99 17.48 7.18
N GLU A 204 -2.90 18.40 6.90
CA GLU A 204 -3.66 19.10 7.93
C GLU A 204 -4.55 18.13 8.71
N LYS A 205 -5.21 17.21 7.98
CA LYS A 205 -6.06 16.18 8.58
C LYS A 205 -5.27 15.14 9.36
N LEU A 206 -4.07 14.79 8.89
CA LEU A 206 -3.17 13.91 9.63
C LEU A 206 -2.77 14.55 10.96
N PHE A 207 -2.34 15.81 10.95
CA PHE A 207 -1.98 16.50 12.18
C PHE A 207 -3.16 16.58 13.16
N HIS A 208 -4.35 16.92 12.65
CA HIS A 208 -5.58 16.92 13.44
C HIS A 208 -5.87 15.53 14.03
N SER A 209 -5.76 14.46 13.24
CA SER A 209 -5.97 13.09 13.72
C SER A 209 -4.96 12.69 14.82
N ILE A 210 -3.72 13.18 14.77
CA ILE A 210 -2.71 12.95 15.82
C ILE A 210 -3.03 13.77 17.09
N LYS A 211 -3.65 14.93 16.98
CA LYS A 211 -4.18 15.65 18.15
C LYS A 211 -5.35 14.91 18.79
N GLU A 212 -6.31 14.47 17.96
CA GLU A 212 -7.41 13.64 18.44
C GLU A 212 -6.90 12.35 19.08
N TRP A 213 -5.86 11.75 18.51
CA TRP A 213 -5.22 10.54 19.00
C TRP A 213 -4.89 10.61 20.49
N GLU A 214 -4.30 11.70 21.00
CA GLU A 214 -3.97 11.86 22.42
C GLU A 214 -5.19 11.64 23.33
N SER A 215 -6.31 12.29 22.99
CA SER A 215 -7.56 12.26 23.75
C SER A 215 -8.28 10.90 23.74
N HIS A 216 -7.93 9.99 22.82
CA HIS A 216 -8.56 8.68 22.73
C HIS A 216 -8.07 7.73 23.84
N GLN A 217 -8.99 7.20 24.64
CA GLN A 217 -8.69 6.14 25.62
C GLN A 217 -8.56 4.75 24.99
N ILE A 218 -9.04 4.59 23.75
CA ILE A 218 -9.07 3.32 23.04
C ILE A 218 -7.73 3.04 22.34
N LYS A 219 -6.93 2.14 22.94
CA LYS A 219 -5.60 1.76 22.41
C LYS A 219 -5.63 1.23 20.97
N VAL A 220 -6.69 0.53 20.54
CA VAL A 220 -6.75 -0.05 19.19
C VAL A 220 -6.83 1.03 18.10
N ILE A 221 -7.63 2.08 18.31
CA ILE A 221 -7.69 3.24 17.41
C ILE A 221 -6.31 3.89 17.30
N LYS A 222 -5.63 3.99 18.44
CA LYS A 222 -4.29 4.55 18.49
C LYS A 222 -3.28 3.73 17.69
N PHE A 223 -3.34 2.42 17.85
CA PHE A 223 -2.46 1.47 17.20
C PHE A 223 -2.69 1.44 15.68
N ILE A 224 -3.93 1.57 15.22
CA ILE A 224 -4.26 1.53 13.78
C ILE A 224 -3.67 2.72 13.02
N LEU A 225 -3.83 3.95 13.53
CA LEU A 225 -3.22 5.12 12.90
C LEU A 225 -1.70 4.97 12.89
N TYR A 226 -1.10 4.64 14.05
CA TYR A 226 0.35 4.44 14.16
C TYR A 226 0.86 3.33 13.22
N GLN A 227 0.21 2.17 13.20
CA GLN A 227 0.57 1.09 12.29
C GLN A 227 0.44 1.56 10.86
N SER A 228 -0.65 2.22 10.44
CA SER A 228 -0.79 2.68 9.05
C SER A 228 0.34 3.62 8.60
N LEU A 229 0.89 4.43 9.52
CA LEU A 229 2.06 5.27 9.28
C LEU A 229 3.38 4.46 9.13
N LEU A 230 3.43 3.25 9.67
CA LEU A 230 4.61 2.36 9.68
C LEU A 230 4.53 1.13 8.77
N SER A 231 3.36 0.54 8.61
CA SER A 231 3.06 -0.69 7.88
C SER A 231 2.60 -0.38 6.45
N GLY A 232 2.07 0.82 6.21
CA GLY A 232 1.97 1.47 4.89
C GLY A 232 3.14 2.44 4.65
N SER A 233 4.32 2.13 5.22
CA SER A 233 5.29 3.12 5.67
C SER A 233 5.56 4.21 4.63
N SER A 234 5.05 5.40 4.94
CA SER A 234 5.33 6.60 4.18
C SER A 234 6.85 6.75 4.00
N PHE A 235 7.69 6.40 4.99
CA PHE A 235 9.15 6.35 4.81
C PHE A 235 9.63 5.44 3.66
N PHE A 236 9.44 4.12 3.76
CA PHE A 236 9.92 3.13 2.81
C PHE A 236 9.42 3.40 1.39
N TYR A 237 8.14 3.73 1.19
CA TYR A 237 7.63 4.00 -0.15
C TYR A 237 8.22 5.28 -0.75
N ARG A 238 8.43 6.35 0.02
CA ARG A 238 9.11 7.55 -0.51
C ARG A 238 10.55 7.23 -0.90
N LYS A 239 11.25 6.46 -0.07
CA LYS A 239 12.62 6.03 -0.34
C LYS A 239 12.70 5.17 -1.61
N GLU A 240 11.85 4.17 -1.70
CA GLU A 240 11.81 3.24 -2.84
C GLU A 240 11.39 3.96 -4.13
N PHE A 241 10.43 4.86 -4.05
CA PHE A 241 10.05 5.72 -5.17
C PHE A 241 11.18 6.67 -5.57
N SER A 242 11.91 7.27 -4.61
CA SER A 242 13.05 8.13 -4.92
C SER A 242 14.20 7.37 -5.58
N GLU A 243 14.48 6.13 -5.16
CA GLU A 243 15.46 5.26 -5.82
C GLU A 243 15.00 4.88 -7.24
N ALA A 244 13.69 4.61 -7.43
CA ALA A 244 13.15 4.30 -8.75
C ALA A 244 13.20 5.49 -9.73
N LEU A 245 13.21 6.74 -9.24
CA LEU A 245 13.33 7.93 -10.09
C LEU A 245 14.65 7.99 -10.87
N ASP A 246 15.69 7.29 -10.43
CA ASP A 246 16.96 7.21 -11.15
C ASP A 246 16.80 6.62 -12.57
N LEU A 247 15.74 5.84 -12.82
CA LEU A 247 15.40 5.37 -14.17
C LEU A 247 14.98 6.48 -15.15
N LEU A 248 14.51 7.62 -14.66
CA LEU A 248 13.86 8.64 -15.50
C LEU A 248 14.82 9.67 -16.10
N GLU A 249 16.14 9.50 -15.92
CA GLU A 249 17.20 10.40 -16.44
C GLU A 249 16.82 11.90 -16.28
N LEU A 250 16.39 12.27 -15.08
CA LEU A 250 15.87 13.60 -14.77
C LEU A 250 16.93 14.69 -15.00
N GLN A 251 16.52 15.83 -15.57
CA GLN A 251 17.40 17.00 -15.76
C GLN A 251 17.76 17.68 -14.44
N ASP A 252 16.82 17.67 -13.49
CA ASP A 252 17.00 18.17 -12.14
C ASP A 252 16.69 17.06 -11.14
N THR A 253 17.70 16.67 -10.37
CA THR A 253 17.63 15.60 -9.35
C THR A 253 17.11 16.09 -7.99
N SER A 254 16.78 17.38 -7.86
CA SER A 254 16.17 17.91 -6.63
C SER A 254 14.94 17.14 -6.14
N PRO A 255 14.04 16.58 -7.01
CA PRO A 255 12.91 15.78 -6.55
C PRO A 255 13.31 14.54 -5.73
N ILE A 256 14.44 13.92 -6.07
CA ILE A 256 14.98 12.74 -5.38
C ILE A 256 15.38 13.14 -3.97
N SER A 257 16.27 14.13 -3.84
CA SER A 257 16.75 14.62 -2.54
C SER A 257 15.62 15.13 -1.62
N GLN A 258 14.59 15.77 -2.20
CA GLN A 258 13.42 16.24 -1.47
C GLN A 258 12.59 15.07 -0.93
N LEU A 259 12.38 14.00 -1.72
CA LEU A 259 11.67 12.82 -1.26
C LEU A 259 12.44 12.04 -0.20
N GLU A 260 13.76 11.95 -0.33
CA GLU A 260 14.61 11.35 0.72
C GLU A 260 14.49 12.11 2.04
N GLU A 261 14.45 13.45 1.99
CA GLU A 261 14.28 14.27 3.18
C GLU A 261 12.87 14.15 3.76
N ALA A 262 11.83 14.10 2.93
CA ALA A 262 10.47 13.78 3.38
C ALA A 262 10.42 12.41 4.07
N ALA A 263 11.08 11.40 3.50
CA ALA A 263 11.16 10.06 4.07
C ALA A 263 11.81 10.10 5.48
N LYS A 264 12.93 10.82 5.65
CA LYS A 264 13.56 10.99 6.97
C LYS A 264 12.61 11.62 7.99
N ASN A 265 11.86 12.65 7.58
CA ASN A 265 10.88 13.30 8.45
C ASN A 265 9.71 12.37 8.81
N TRP A 266 9.22 11.55 7.89
CA TRP A 266 8.25 10.48 8.18
C TRP A 266 8.78 9.49 9.22
N ARG A 267 10.04 9.08 9.08
CA ARG A 267 10.69 8.17 10.04
C ARG A 267 10.81 8.79 11.43
N ASN A 268 11.11 10.09 11.51
CA ASN A 268 11.18 10.82 12.77
C ASN A 268 9.80 10.96 13.41
N LEU A 269 8.76 11.25 12.62
CA LEU A 269 7.38 11.28 13.10
C LEU A 269 6.97 9.92 13.67
N GLY A 270 7.19 8.83 12.91
CA GLY A 270 6.88 7.48 13.37
C GLY A 270 7.63 7.09 14.66
N ARG A 271 8.90 7.49 14.81
CA ARG A 271 9.66 7.28 16.06
C ARG A 271 9.08 8.07 17.22
N HIS A 272 8.71 9.33 17.01
CA HIS A 272 8.11 10.17 18.05
C HIS A 272 6.80 9.57 18.57
N LEU A 273 5.91 9.17 17.65
CA LEU A 273 4.64 8.52 17.99
C LEU A 273 4.86 7.14 18.66
N LYS A 274 5.89 6.39 18.25
CA LYS A 274 6.26 5.13 18.90
C LYS A 274 6.61 5.35 20.37
N ASN A 275 7.43 6.37 20.66
CA ASN A 275 7.85 6.67 22.03
C ASN A 275 6.66 7.04 22.90
N HIS A 276 5.67 7.77 22.37
CA HIS A 276 4.40 8.01 23.07
C HIS A 276 3.67 6.69 23.40
N LEU A 277 3.49 5.81 22.40
CA LEU A 277 2.78 4.54 22.60
C LEU A 277 3.48 3.56 23.57
N ALA A 278 4.80 3.44 23.46
CA ALA A 278 5.57 2.44 24.19
C ALA A 278 6.02 2.95 25.57
N GLU A 279 6.40 4.22 25.66
CA GLU A 279 7.04 4.79 26.84
C GLU A 279 6.11 5.75 27.60
N GLN A 280 4.89 5.99 27.11
CA GLN A 280 3.90 6.93 27.70
C GLN A 280 4.43 8.36 27.86
N LYS A 281 5.38 8.76 27.01
CA LYS A 281 5.86 10.15 26.94
C LYS A 281 4.83 11.03 26.26
N ASP A 282 4.67 12.27 26.71
CA ASP A 282 3.77 13.24 26.07
C ASP A 282 4.19 13.52 24.62
N ILE A 283 3.21 13.86 23.79
CA ILE A 283 3.45 14.22 22.39
C ILE A 283 3.85 15.69 22.34
N ASP A 284 5.08 15.96 21.91
CA ASP A 284 5.47 17.29 21.48
C ASP A 284 4.76 17.65 20.16
N PHE A 285 3.65 18.38 20.25
CA PHE A 285 2.85 18.77 19.09
C PHE A 285 3.51 19.83 18.22
N ASP A 286 4.37 20.68 18.76
CA ASP A 286 5.11 21.68 17.98
C ASP A 286 6.12 20.97 17.07
N TYR A 287 6.81 19.97 17.61
CA TYR A 287 7.70 19.11 16.84
C TYR A 287 6.95 18.31 15.77
N VAL A 288 5.82 17.70 16.11
CA VAL A 288 4.97 16.96 15.15
C VAL A 288 4.48 17.88 14.03
N GLU A 289 4.01 19.09 14.36
CA GLU A 289 3.54 20.05 13.37
C GLU A 289 4.66 20.45 12.41
N GLN A 290 5.85 20.72 12.94
CA GLN A 290 7.03 21.06 12.13
C GLN A 290 7.41 19.91 11.18
N LEU A 291 7.42 18.67 11.67
CA LEU A 291 7.69 17.50 10.84
C LEU A 291 6.67 17.39 9.69
N ILE A 292 5.38 17.50 9.98
CA ILE A 292 4.31 17.39 8.97
C ILE A 292 4.42 18.53 7.93
N LYS A 293 4.72 19.76 8.37
CA LYS A 293 4.95 20.89 7.44
C LYS A 293 6.15 20.64 6.52
N ASN A 294 7.24 20.11 7.06
CA ASN A 294 8.44 19.79 6.27
C ASN A 294 8.17 18.66 5.26
N ILE A 295 7.44 17.62 5.67
CA ILE A 295 6.99 16.54 4.78
C ILE A 295 6.15 17.13 3.65
N LYS A 296 5.09 17.89 3.98
CA LYS A 296 4.21 18.55 3.01
C LYS A 296 4.98 19.37 1.99
N TYR A 297 5.88 20.23 2.46
CA TYR A 297 6.69 21.08 1.59
C TYR A 297 7.54 20.26 0.61
N ASN A 298 8.30 19.30 1.13
CA ASN A 298 9.22 18.50 0.32
C ASN A 298 8.49 17.62 -0.71
N GLU A 299 7.42 16.95 -0.30
CA GLU A 299 6.66 16.07 -1.20
C GLU A 299 5.95 16.87 -2.30
N LEU A 300 5.26 17.96 -1.95
CA LEU A 300 4.57 18.77 -2.95
C LEU A 300 5.54 19.48 -3.90
N SER A 301 6.69 19.95 -3.40
CA SER A 301 7.75 20.51 -4.25
C SER A 301 8.28 19.47 -5.23
N SER A 302 8.61 18.27 -4.75
CA SER A 302 9.15 17.19 -5.55
C SER A 302 8.19 16.80 -6.68
N PHE A 303 6.92 16.54 -6.36
CA PHE A 303 5.93 16.13 -7.36
C PHE A 303 5.59 17.24 -8.36
N LYS A 304 5.57 18.52 -7.94
CA LYS A 304 5.40 19.64 -8.87
C LYS A 304 6.58 19.78 -9.83
N ASN A 305 7.80 19.47 -9.37
CA ASN A 305 8.98 19.49 -10.22
C ASN A 305 8.99 18.29 -11.18
N LEU A 306 8.72 17.08 -10.69
CA LEU A 306 8.56 15.87 -11.52
C LEU A 306 7.53 16.09 -12.62
N GLN A 307 6.37 16.68 -12.30
CA GLN A 307 5.34 16.97 -13.30
C GLN A 307 5.85 17.88 -14.42
N LYS A 308 6.72 18.86 -14.13
CA LYS A 308 7.32 19.72 -15.16
C LYS A 308 8.31 18.96 -16.02
N GLN A 309 9.13 18.09 -15.43
CA GLN A 309 10.17 17.34 -16.15
C GLN A 309 9.57 16.23 -17.04
N LEU A 310 8.53 15.54 -16.57
CA LEU A 310 7.94 14.41 -17.31
C LEU A 310 7.12 14.82 -18.54
N VAL A 311 6.68 16.08 -18.63
CA VAL A 311 6.09 16.66 -19.85
C VAL A 311 7.09 16.69 -21.01
N TYR A 312 8.40 16.70 -20.73
CA TYR A 312 9.44 16.67 -21.75
C TYR A 312 9.85 15.25 -22.17
N ILE A 313 9.62 14.25 -21.31
CA ILE A 313 9.98 12.84 -21.55
C ILE A 313 8.90 12.13 -22.41
N THR A 314 7.70 12.69 -22.52
CA THR A 314 6.56 12.10 -23.24
C THR A 314 6.28 12.72 -24.62
N LYS A 315 7.14 13.62 -25.09
CA LYS A 315 7.09 14.19 -26.44
C LYS A 315 8.12 13.54 -27.35
#